data_AF-G7Q5D0-F1
#
_entry.id   AF-G7Q5D0-F1
#
_cell.length_a   1.000
_cell.length_b   1.000
_cell.length_c   1.000
_cell.angle_alpha   90.00
_cell.angle_beta   90.00
_cell.angle_gamma   90.00
#
_symmetry.space_group_name_H-M   'P 1'
#
loop_
_entity.id
_entity.type
_entity.pdbx_description
1 polymer ?
#
loop_
_entity_poly.entity_id
_entity_poly.type
_entity_poly.pdbx_seq_one_letter_code
_entity_poly.pdbx_strand_id
1 'polypeptide(L)'
;MHQSVRAALLALAVTLLALHPALAQDKAPPAPPQAASAPAAARDADKAAAKKIPVSVEHDDTDPLGARLAYRLKELLGRSSLMQPTNKDEKKLVVVVKTKEEFPGRPGLSSIYSVSWLFSSREGALRYFLASEAGIVDSTGIDQAAETILGRTDKLAGTYGYLF
;
A
#
# COMPACT_ATOMS: atom_id res chain seq x y z
N MET A 1 -41.82 47.10 -13.16
CA MET A 1 -40.91 46.69 -14.26
C MET A 1 -40.09 45.44 -13.90
N HIS A 2 -40.73 44.32 -13.52
CA HIS A 2 -40.01 43.05 -13.24
C HIS A 2 -40.81 41.76 -13.55
N GLN A 3 -41.87 41.82 -14.37
CA GLN A 3 -42.64 40.62 -14.75
C GLN A 3 -42.84 40.41 -16.27
N SER A 4 -42.46 41.36 -17.11
CA SER A 4 -42.75 41.30 -18.56
C SER A 4 -41.65 40.66 -19.42
N VAL A 5 -40.54 40.20 -18.83
CA VAL A 5 -39.38 39.65 -19.59
C VAL A 5 -39.36 38.11 -19.57
N ARG A 6 -40.08 37.46 -18.66
CA ARG A 6 -40.10 35.98 -18.54
C ARG A 6 -41.14 35.29 -19.42
N ALA A 7 -42.09 36.03 -19.99
CA ALA A 7 -43.13 35.48 -20.86
C ALA A 7 -42.75 35.46 -22.35
N ALA A 8 -41.65 36.13 -22.75
CA ALA A 8 -41.25 36.25 -24.15
C ALA A 8 -40.28 35.16 -24.65
N LEU A 9 -39.71 34.34 -23.74
CA LEU A 9 -38.75 33.28 -24.10
C LEU A 9 -39.36 31.88 -24.23
N LEU A 10 -40.66 31.70 -23.92
CA LEU A 10 -41.39 30.44 -24.09
C LEU A 10 -42.16 30.35 -25.42
N ALA A 11 -42.08 31.37 -26.28
CA ALA A 11 -42.82 31.45 -27.54
C ALA A 11 -41.97 31.13 -28.80
N LEU A 12 -40.72 30.69 -28.65
CA LEU A 12 -39.81 30.36 -29.77
C LEU A 12 -39.50 28.85 -29.85
N ALA A 13 -40.45 28.00 -29.43
CA ALA A 13 -40.27 26.54 -29.39
C ALA A 13 -41.23 25.78 -30.32
N VAL A 14 -42.16 26.45 -31.02
CA VAL A 14 -43.18 25.78 -31.83
C VAL A 14 -43.53 26.60 -33.07
N THR A 15 -42.65 26.66 -34.06
CA THR A 15 -42.99 27.07 -35.45
C THR A 15 -41.76 27.00 -36.34
N LEU A 16 -41.31 25.80 -36.71
CA LEU A 16 -40.56 25.57 -37.97
C LEU A 16 -40.41 24.06 -38.19
N LEU A 17 -41.56 23.37 -38.17
CA LEU A 17 -41.72 22.07 -38.80
C LEU A 17 -42.42 22.31 -40.14
N ALA A 18 -41.94 21.63 -41.17
CA ALA A 18 -42.41 21.58 -42.56
C ALA A 18 -41.72 22.52 -43.55
N LEU A 19 -41.11 21.89 -44.57
CA LEU A 19 -41.21 22.17 -46.01
C LEU A 19 -39.86 22.04 -46.76
N HIS A 20 -39.49 20.78 -47.06
CA HIS A 20 -39.19 20.23 -48.41
C HIS A 20 -38.03 19.22 -48.45
N PRO A 21 -38.22 18.05 -49.12
CA PRO A 21 -37.20 17.04 -49.36
C PRO A 21 -36.55 17.18 -50.75
N ALA A 22 -35.50 16.36 -50.96
CA ALA A 22 -34.87 15.99 -52.23
C ALA A 22 -33.94 17.01 -52.90
N LEU A 23 -32.63 16.71 -52.83
CA LEU A 23 -31.85 16.33 -54.02
C LEU A 23 -30.69 15.42 -53.56
N ALA A 24 -30.66 14.23 -54.15
CA ALA A 24 -29.57 13.29 -54.03
C ALA A 24 -28.36 13.78 -54.85
N GLN A 25 -27.18 13.77 -54.25
CA GLN A 25 -25.92 13.68 -54.99
C GLN A 25 -25.07 12.60 -54.34
N ASP A 26 -24.93 11.52 -55.11
CA ASP A 26 -23.99 10.43 -54.92
C ASP A 26 -22.57 10.98 -54.92
N LYS A 27 -21.88 10.89 -53.79
CA LYS A 27 -20.43 11.10 -53.70
C LYS A 27 -19.87 10.04 -52.75
N ALA A 28 -19.01 9.20 -53.32
CA ALA A 28 -18.38 8.04 -52.70
C ALA A 28 -17.89 8.30 -51.25
N PRO A 29 -17.97 7.30 -50.37
CA PRO A 29 -17.61 7.47 -48.97
C PRO A 29 -16.12 7.83 -48.82
N PRO A 30 -15.77 8.88 -48.06
CA PRO A 30 -14.39 9.07 -47.63
C PRO A 30 -14.05 7.98 -46.60
N ALA A 31 -12.83 7.46 -46.71
CA ALA A 31 -12.27 6.50 -45.77
C ALA A 31 -12.41 6.96 -44.31
N PRO A 32 -12.63 6.04 -43.34
CA PRO A 32 -12.77 6.42 -41.95
C PRO A 32 -11.49 7.12 -41.46
N PRO A 33 -11.60 8.20 -40.66
CA PRO A 33 -10.45 8.82 -40.03
C PRO A 33 -9.75 7.79 -39.16
N GLN A 34 -8.48 7.55 -39.45
CA GLN A 34 -7.58 6.78 -38.62
C GLN A 34 -7.58 7.41 -37.24
N ALA A 35 -8.22 6.73 -36.28
CA ALA A 35 -8.22 7.16 -34.89
C ALA A 35 -6.77 7.33 -34.47
N ALA A 36 -6.39 8.57 -34.15
CA ALA A 36 -5.13 8.86 -33.52
C ALA A 36 -5.06 8.00 -32.25
N SER A 37 -4.22 6.96 -32.29
CA SER A 37 -3.87 6.18 -31.12
C SER A 37 -3.47 7.17 -30.03
N ALA A 38 -4.23 7.16 -28.93
CA ALA A 38 -3.90 7.88 -27.72
C ALA A 38 -2.42 7.63 -27.38
N PRO A 39 -1.71 8.61 -26.81
CA PRO A 39 -0.29 8.44 -26.49
C PRO A 39 -0.17 7.15 -25.71
N ALA A 40 0.67 6.24 -26.21
CA ALA A 40 1.08 5.08 -25.45
C ALA A 40 1.61 5.65 -24.14
N ALA A 41 0.78 5.61 -23.09
CA ALA A 41 1.26 5.66 -21.73
C ALA A 41 2.35 4.60 -21.74
N ALA A 42 3.59 5.07 -21.63
CA ALA A 42 4.75 4.21 -21.54
C ALA A 42 4.40 3.17 -20.49
N ARG A 43 4.03 1.98 -20.97
CA ARG A 43 4.08 0.79 -20.16
C ARG A 43 5.57 0.58 -19.99
N ASP A 44 6.14 1.30 -19.05
CA ASP A 44 7.32 0.87 -18.31
C ASP A 44 6.88 -0.32 -17.46
N ALA A 45 6.39 -1.36 -18.14
CA ALA A 45 6.22 -2.70 -17.63
C ALA A 45 7.51 -3.51 -17.87
N ASP A 46 8.64 -2.81 -18.05
CA ASP A 46 9.94 -3.41 -18.32
C ASP A 46 10.90 -3.17 -17.14
N LYS A 47 10.53 -3.79 -16.00
CA LYS A 47 11.41 -4.39 -14.98
C LYS A 47 10.55 -4.80 -13.78
N ALA A 48 9.61 -5.72 -13.99
CA ALA A 48 8.97 -6.45 -12.90
C ALA A 48 9.93 -7.50 -12.29
N ALA A 49 11.14 -7.10 -11.94
CA ALA A 49 11.78 -7.72 -10.79
C ALA A 49 10.93 -7.24 -9.62
N ALA A 50 10.17 -8.14 -8.99
CA ALA A 50 9.34 -7.81 -7.83
C ALA A 50 10.18 -6.96 -6.87
N LYS A 51 9.88 -5.66 -6.79
CA LYS A 51 10.66 -4.72 -5.99
C LYS A 51 10.51 -5.17 -4.55
N LYS A 52 11.59 -5.68 -3.96
CA LYS A 52 11.58 -6.15 -2.58
C LYS A 52 11.13 -5.00 -1.69
N ILE A 53 10.19 -5.29 -0.80
CA ILE A 53 9.66 -4.25 0.09
C ILE A 53 10.72 -3.95 1.16
N PRO A 54 11.14 -2.69 1.34
CA PRO A 54 12.11 -2.33 2.36
C PRO A 54 11.49 -2.48 3.75
N VAL A 55 12.14 -3.25 4.63
CA VAL A 55 11.68 -3.52 5.98
C VAL A 55 12.80 -3.26 6.99
N SER A 56 12.47 -2.61 8.10
CA SER A 56 13.37 -2.41 9.25
C SER A 56 12.77 -3.05 10.50
N VAL A 57 13.62 -3.60 11.37
CA VAL A 57 13.20 -4.23 12.62
C VAL A 57 13.85 -3.49 13.79
N GLU A 58 13.03 -2.86 14.62
CA GLU A 58 13.44 -2.07 15.78
C GLU A 58 13.13 -2.84 17.08
N HIS A 59 14.14 -2.95 17.95
CA HIS A 59 14.04 -3.57 19.27
C HIS A 59 15.15 -3.03 20.16
N ASP A 60 14.81 -2.58 21.37
CA ASP A 60 15.67 -1.85 22.31
C ASP A 60 15.47 -2.27 23.79
N ASP A 61 14.65 -3.28 24.07
CA ASP A 61 14.44 -3.77 25.43
C ASP A 61 15.56 -4.73 25.87
N THR A 62 15.68 -4.94 27.18
CA THR A 62 16.77 -5.71 27.79
C THR A 62 16.41 -7.17 28.08
N ASP A 63 15.22 -7.61 27.69
CA ASP A 63 14.76 -8.97 27.95
C ASP A 63 15.50 -9.98 27.05
N PRO A 64 16.18 -11.00 27.64
CA PRO A 64 17.00 -11.94 26.86
C PRO A 64 16.22 -12.74 25.81
N LEU A 65 14.98 -13.14 26.09
CA LEU A 65 14.17 -13.91 25.14
C LEU A 65 13.69 -13.02 24.00
N GLY A 66 13.28 -11.79 24.31
CA GLY A 66 12.90 -10.79 23.33
C GLY A 66 14.03 -10.39 22.40
N ALA A 67 15.26 -10.23 22.93
CA ALA A 67 16.44 -9.99 22.12
C ALA A 67 16.65 -11.15 21.12
N ARG A 68 16.55 -12.40 21.59
CA ARG A 68 16.68 -13.58 20.71
C ARG A 68 15.57 -13.62 19.65
N LEU A 69 14.34 -13.30 20.01
CA LEU A 69 13.22 -13.18 19.06
C LEU A 69 13.51 -12.13 17.98
N ALA A 70 13.94 -10.93 18.37
CA ALA A 70 14.25 -9.84 17.44
C ALA A 70 15.42 -10.20 16.51
N TYR A 71 16.47 -10.84 17.03
CA TYR A 71 17.57 -11.33 16.20
C TYR A 71 17.12 -12.40 15.22
N ARG A 72 16.30 -13.35 15.69
CA ARG A 72 15.78 -14.41 14.83
C ARG A 72 14.91 -13.86 13.71
N LEU A 73 14.05 -12.89 14.02
CA LEU A 73 13.24 -12.18 13.03
C LEU A 73 14.12 -11.47 11.99
N LYS A 74 15.19 -10.78 12.41
CA LYS A 74 16.14 -10.12 11.50
C LYS A 74 16.85 -11.11 10.58
N GLU A 75 17.24 -12.28 11.10
CA GLU A 75 17.87 -13.35 10.32
C GLU A 75 16.91 -13.90 9.25
N LEU A 76 15.66 -14.20 9.63
CA LEU A 76 14.64 -14.68 8.68
C LEU A 76 14.31 -13.60 7.63
N LEU A 77 14.20 -12.34 8.04
CA LEU A 77 14.00 -11.22 7.11
C LEU A 77 15.15 -11.11 6.11
N GLY A 78 16.40 -11.30 6.55
CA GLY A 78 17.57 -11.30 5.67
C GLY A 78 17.60 -12.44 4.64
N ARG A 79 16.86 -13.52 4.90
CA ARG A 79 16.69 -14.65 3.98
C ARG A 79 15.47 -14.51 3.05
N SER A 80 14.64 -13.50 3.25
CA SER A 80 13.42 -13.31 2.45
C SER A 80 13.74 -12.93 1.00
N SER A 81 13.00 -13.53 0.08
CA SER A 81 13.02 -13.14 -1.34
C SER A 81 12.08 -11.97 -1.65
N LEU A 82 11.09 -11.71 -0.79
CA LEU A 82 10.02 -10.72 -1.00
C LEU A 82 10.30 -9.39 -0.29
N MET A 83 11.09 -9.43 0.78
CA MET A 83 11.43 -8.27 1.61
C MET A 83 12.93 -8.03 1.61
N GLN A 84 13.33 -6.78 1.85
CA GLN A 84 14.72 -6.37 1.95
C GLN A 84 14.95 -5.65 3.28
N PRO A 85 15.82 -6.19 4.17
CA PRO A 85 16.26 -5.45 5.35
C PRO A 85 16.90 -4.12 4.94
N THR A 86 16.48 -3.02 5.57
CA THR A 86 17.05 -1.69 5.31
C THR A 86 17.18 -0.85 6.58
N ASN A 87 18.23 -0.03 6.62
CA ASN A 87 18.42 1.05 7.59
C ASN A 87 18.46 2.42 6.91
N LYS A 88 18.20 2.49 5.60
CA LYS A 88 18.26 3.75 4.86
C LYS A 88 17.09 4.66 5.23
N ASP A 89 17.29 5.94 4.95
CA ASP A 89 16.21 6.92 4.92
C ASP A 89 15.43 6.75 3.59
N GLU A 90 14.46 5.85 3.61
CA GLU A 90 13.58 5.57 2.49
C GLU A 90 12.20 5.13 2.98
N LYS A 91 11.24 5.04 2.05
CA LYS A 91 9.92 4.47 2.34
C LYS A 91 10.10 3.02 2.77
N LYS A 92 9.71 2.70 4.00
CA LYS A 92 9.92 1.36 4.58
C LYS A 92 8.83 0.96 5.58
N LEU A 93 8.61 -0.34 5.65
CA LEU A 93 7.82 -0.96 6.70
C LEU A 93 8.72 -1.08 7.94
N VAL A 94 8.27 -0.59 9.09
CA VAL A 94 9.00 -0.66 10.35
C VAL A 94 8.27 -1.62 11.26
N VAL A 95 8.95 -2.70 11.64
CA VAL A 95 8.48 -3.69 12.60
C VAL A 95 9.11 -3.35 13.95
N VAL A 96 8.32 -2.77 14.84
CA VAL A 96 8.76 -2.43 16.21
C VAL A 96 8.40 -3.60 17.11
N VAL A 97 9.39 -4.21 17.75
CA VAL A 97 9.22 -5.31 18.70
C VAL A 97 9.54 -4.78 20.09
N LYS A 98 8.54 -4.76 20.96
CA LYS A 98 8.69 -4.40 22.38
C LYS A 98 8.52 -5.64 23.24
N THR A 99 9.43 -5.88 24.18
CA THR A 99 9.40 -7.09 25.02
C THR A 99 9.64 -6.80 26.49
N LYS A 100 9.17 -7.72 27.33
CA LYS A 100 9.35 -7.66 28.78
C LYS A 100 9.31 -9.07 29.35
N GLU A 101 10.19 -9.36 30.31
CA GLU A 101 10.11 -10.60 31.07
C GLU A 101 8.73 -10.75 31.72
N GLU A 102 8.09 -11.91 31.53
CA GLU A 102 6.78 -12.18 32.14
C GLU A 102 6.93 -12.33 33.66
N PHE A 103 8.03 -12.96 34.09
CA PHE A 103 8.33 -13.25 35.48
C PHE A 103 9.71 -12.69 35.87
N PRO A 104 9.82 -11.45 36.38
CA PRO A 104 11.10 -10.81 36.71
C PRO A 104 11.97 -11.53 37.75
N GLY A 105 11.39 -12.47 38.52
CA GLY A 105 12.12 -13.32 39.46
C GLY A 105 12.62 -14.64 38.85
N ARG A 106 12.32 -14.90 37.57
CA ARG A 106 12.63 -16.13 36.83
C ARG A 106 13.07 -15.78 35.40
N PRO A 107 14.25 -15.15 35.23
CA PRO A 107 14.73 -14.76 33.90
C PRO A 107 14.82 -15.95 32.94
N GLY A 108 14.44 -15.73 31.69
CA GLY A 108 14.51 -16.75 30.64
C GLY A 108 13.40 -17.81 30.66
N LEU A 109 12.41 -17.72 31.56
CA LEU A 109 11.24 -18.59 31.54
C LEU A 109 10.34 -18.26 30.34
N SER A 110 9.88 -17.01 30.28
CA SER A 110 9.04 -16.50 29.20
C SER A 110 9.11 -14.97 29.15
N SER A 111 8.79 -14.45 27.97
CA SER A 111 8.71 -13.03 27.68
C SER A 111 7.38 -12.71 27.02
N ILE A 112 6.77 -11.62 27.46
CA ILE A 112 5.65 -11.01 26.76
C ILE A 112 6.23 -10.07 25.72
N TYR A 113 5.75 -10.16 24.49
CA TYR A 113 6.11 -9.26 23.41
C TYR A 113 4.89 -8.59 22.80
N SER A 114 5.12 -7.41 22.22
CA SER A 114 4.21 -6.76 21.30
C SER A 114 4.95 -6.37 20.04
N VAL A 115 4.29 -6.54 18.90
CA VAL A 115 4.80 -6.15 17.59
C VAL A 115 3.88 -5.09 17.02
N SER A 116 4.45 -4.00 16.54
CA SER A 116 3.73 -2.96 15.81
C SER A 116 4.33 -2.79 14.43
N TRP A 117 3.49 -2.82 13.41
CA TRP A 117 3.86 -2.55 12.03
C TRP A 117 3.50 -1.12 11.69
N LEU A 118 4.50 -0.35 11.27
CA LEU A 118 4.37 1.05 10.92
C LEU A 118 4.86 1.28 9.49
N PHE A 119 4.30 2.26 8.81
CA PHE A 119 4.88 2.81 7.59
C PHE A 119 5.67 4.08 7.92
N SER A 120 6.89 4.17 7.42
CA SER A 120 7.74 5.35 7.49
C SER A 120 8.04 5.83 6.08
N SER A 121 7.68 7.08 5.75
CA SER A 121 8.01 7.65 4.43
C SER A 121 9.46 8.11 4.33
N ARG A 122 10.02 8.55 5.46
CA ARG A 122 11.40 9.00 5.67
C ARG A 122 11.71 9.08 7.16
N GLU A 123 12.97 9.17 7.52
CA GLU A 123 13.44 9.37 8.89
C GLU A 123 12.96 10.73 9.44
N GLY A 124 12.63 10.75 10.74
CA GLY A 124 12.09 11.94 11.41
C GLY A 124 10.65 12.33 11.03
N ALA A 125 10.05 11.71 10.01
CA ALA A 125 8.64 11.90 9.70
C ALA A 125 7.73 11.10 10.65
N LEU A 126 6.47 11.54 10.77
CA LEU A 126 5.45 10.76 11.47
C LEU A 126 5.29 9.40 10.81
N ARG A 127 5.35 8.37 11.64
CA ARG A 127 5.11 6.98 11.23
C ARG A 127 3.61 6.69 11.31
N TYR A 128 3.10 5.96 10.33
CA TYR A 128 1.69 5.59 10.26
C TYR A 128 1.50 4.19 10.78
N PHE A 129 0.58 4.01 11.73
CA PHE A 129 0.24 2.70 12.27
C PHE A 129 -0.52 1.86 11.22
N LEU A 130 -0.12 0.60 11.07
CA LEU A 130 -0.77 -0.35 10.17
C LEU A 130 -1.46 -1.47 10.95
N ALA A 131 -0.76 -2.08 11.90
CA ALA A 131 -1.26 -3.18 12.71
C ALA A 131 -0.44 -3.34 13.99
N SER A 132 -1.00 -4.05 14.96
CA SER A 132 -0.27 -4.56 16.12
C SER A 132 -0.73 -5.95 16.49
N GLU A 133 0.13 -6.66 17.19
CA GLU A 133 -0.10 -7.98 17.77
C GLU A 133 0.67 -8.08 19.09
N ALA A 134 0.21 -8.92 20.00
CA ALA A 134 0.93 -9.25 21.22
C ALA A 134 0.91 -10.76 21.43
N GLY A 135 1.95 -11.27 22.07
CA GLY A 135 2.10 -12.68 22.35
C GLY A 135 3.05 -12.94 23.49
N ILE A 136 3.22 -14.22 23.79
CA ILE A 136 4.17 -14.71 24.79
C ILE A 136 5.11 -15.67 24.06
N VAL A 137 6.39 -15.61 24.42
CA VAL A 137 7.42 -16.48 23.87
C VAL A 137 8.26 -17.06 24.99
N ASP A 138 8.50 -18.36 24.94
CA ASP A 138 9.48 -19.05 25.77
C ASP A 138 10.73 -19.41 24.95
N SER A 139 11.73 -20.01 25.57
CA SER A 139 12.98 -20.38 24.91
C SER A 139 12.83 -21.37 23.73
N THR A 140 11.76 -22.14 23.68
CA THR A 140 11.49 -23.15 22.64
C THR A 140 10.65 -22.61 21.50
N GLY A 141 9.79 -21.63 21.76
CA GLY A 141 8.87 -21.04 20.79
C GLY A 141 9.42 -19.90 19.94
N ILE A 142 10.71 -19.52 20.11
CA ILE A 142 11.31 -18.36 19.43
C ILE A 142 11.21 -18.47 17.90
N ASP A 143 11.54 -19.63 17.35
CA ASP A 143 11.53 -19.85 15.90
C ASP A 143 10.13 -19.69 15.32
N GLN A 144 9.15 -20.37 15.92
CA GLN A 144 7.75 -20.30 15.49
C GLN A 144 7.18 -18.88 15.62
N ALA A 145 7.50 -18.17 16.70
CA ALA A 145 7.07 -16.78 16.89
C ALA A 145 7.67 -15.87 15.82
N ALA A 146 8.97 -15.99 15.53
CA ALA A 146 9.64 -15.20 14.50
C ALA A 146 9.06 -15.48 13.10
N GLU A 147 8.79 -16.74 12.77
CA GLU A 147 8.15 -17.12 11.50
C GLU A 147 6.73 -16.56 11.39
N THR A 148 5.96 -16.61 12.47
CA THR A 148 4.60 -16.05 12.52
C THR A 148 4.62 -14.54 12.29
N ILE A 149 5.52 -13.82 12.98
CA ILE A 149 5.70 -12.38 12.81
C ILE A 149 6.14 -12.05 11.38
N LEU A 150 7.06 -12.83 10.80
CA LEU A 150 7.51 -12.60 9.43
C LEU A 150 6.40 -12.87 8.41
N GLY A 151 5.61 -13.93 8.58
CA GLY A 151 4.46 -14.23 7.73
C GLY A 151 3.39 -13.13 7.81
N ARG A 152 3.16 -12.58 9.01
CA ARG A 152 2.28 -11.42 9.19
C ARG A 152 2.85 -10.17 8.50
N THR A 153 4.15 -9.97 8.58
CA THR A 153 4.87 -8.88 7.92
C THR A 153 4.70 -8.98 6.40
N ASP A 154 4.87 -10.16 5.82
CA ASP A 154 4.68 -10.41 4.39
C ASP A 154 3.24 -10.10 3.94
N LYS A 155 2.24 -10.55 4.70
CA LYS A 155 0.84 -10.24 4.43
C LYS A 155 0.57 -8.73 4.43
N LEU A 156 1.14 -8.00 5.38
CA LEU A 156 1.01 -6.54 5.45
C LEU A 156 1.77 -5.86 4.30
N ALA A 157 2.94 -6.38 3.95
CA ALA A 157 3.73 -5.90 2.82
C ALA A 157 2.94 -6.05 1.50
N GLY A 158 2.25 -7.17 1.29
CA GLY A 158 1.34 -7.36 0.15
C GLY A 158 0.12 -6.41 0.19
N THR A 159 -0.48 -6.22 1.37
CA THR A 159 -1.68 -5.36 1.53
C THR A 159 -1.36 -3.88 1.30
N TYR A 160 -0.22 -3.42 1.80
CA TYR A 160 0.23 -2.02 1.76
C TYR A 160 1.34 -1.78 0.75
N GLY A 161 1.54 -2.69 -0.21
CA GLY A 161 2.63 -2.64 -1.19
C GLY A 161 2.65 -1.33 -2.01
N TYR A 162 1.49 -0.70 -2.19
CA TYR A 162 1.33 0.58 -2.87
C TYR A 162 1.98 1.78 -2.15
N LEU A 163 2.43 1.61 -0.90
CA LEU A 163 3.12 2.64 -0.14
C LEU A 163 4.63 2.74 -0.47
N PHE A 164 5.21 1.79 -1.21
CA PHE A 164 6.65 1.65 -1.50
C PHE A 164 7.02 1.90 -2.97
#